data_AF-A0A118K4Y2-F1
#
_entry.id   AF-A0A118K4Y2-F1
#
_cell.length_a   1.000
_cell.length_b   1.000
_cell.length_c   1.000
_cell.angle_alpha   90.00
_cell.angle_beta   90.00
_cell.angle_gamma   90.00
#
_symmetry.space_group_name_H-M   'P 1'
#
loop_
_entity.id
_entity.type
_entity.pdbx_description
1 polymer ?
#
loop_
_entity_poly.entity_id
_entity_poly.type
_entity_poly.pdbx_seq_one_letter_code
_entity_poly.pdbx_strand_id
1 'polypeptide(L)'
;MSNLEDREEDVSLLELKKKMADFAKERDWDRFHSPRNLLLALVGEVGELSEIFQWKGEVARGLPDWEDEEKQHLGEELSDVLLYLVRLSDICGVDLGKAALRKLEINANKYPVNLCKGSSKKHNQIINNSSSPTTNNSCSMKDDIFQSHDGV
;
A
#
# COMPACT_ATOMS: atom_id res chain seq x y z
N MET A 1 14.81 -29.72 -28.19
CA MET A 1 14.28 -30.20 -26.89
C MET A 1 14.52 -29.08 -25.89
N SER A 2 13.67 -28.06 -25.90
CA SER A 2 13.75 -26.93 -24.97
C SER A 2 12.35 -26.32 -24.85
N ASN A 3 12.10 -25.78 -23.65
CA ASN A 3 10.90 -25.08 -23.20
C ASN A 3 9.95 -25.97 -22.38
N LEU A 4 10.43 -26.40 -21.21
CA LEU A 4 9.57 -26.47 -20.04
C LEU A 4 9.62 -25.08 -19.41
N GLU A 5 8.56 -24.31 -19.65
CA GLU A 5 7.97 -23.33 -18.74
C GLU A 5 8.88 -22.89 -17.57
N ASP A 6 9.61 -21.78 -17.75
CA ASP A 6 9.97 -20.92 -16.62
C ASP A 6 8.65 -20.43 -16.01
N ARG A 7 8.10 -21.21 -15.07
CA ARG A 7 7.04 -20.72 -14.20
C ARG A 7 7.71 -19.68 -13.31
N GLU A 8 7.39 -18.40 -13.53
CA GLU A 8 7.59 -17.36 -12.53
C GLU A 8 6.90 -17.84 -11.25
N GLU A 9 7.66 -18.39 -10.30
CA GLU A 9 7.15 -18.70 -8.97
C GLU A 9 6.98 -17.37 -8.23
N ASP A 10 5.74 -17.04 -7.89
CA ASP A 10 5.40 -15.84 -7.11
C ASP A 10 6.14 -15.84 -5.75
N VAL A 11 6.76 -14.70 -5.42
CA VAL A 11 7.46 -14.53 -4.14
C VAL A 11 6.43 -14.30 -3.02
N SER A 12 6.43 -15.18 -2.00
CA SER A 12 5.49 -15.09 -0.88
C SER A 12 6.03 -14.22 0.29
N LEU A 13 5.13 -13.65 1.09
CA LEU A 13 5.52 -12.96 2.34
C LEU A 13 6.30 -13.86 3.31
N LEU A 14 5.99 -15.17 3.31
CA LEU A 14 6.70 -16.15 4.12
C LEU A 14 8.14 -16.34 3.64
N GLU A 15 8.34 -16.34 2.33
CA GLU A 15 9.66 -16.42 1.73
C GLU A 15 10.49 -15.16 2.03
N LEU A 16 9.92 -13.98 1.85
CA LEU A 16 10.58 -12.71 2.19
C LEU A 16 10.98 -12.68 3.66
N LYS A 17 10.06 -13.04 4.57
CA LYS A 17 10.35 -13.15 6.00
C LYS A 17 11.57 -14.04 6.28
N LYS A 18 11.63 -15.23 5.66
CA LYS A 18 12.75 -16.15 5.84
C LYS A 18 14.06 -15.57 5.32
N LYS A 19 14.07 -15.08 4.07
CA LYS A 19 15.25 -14.48 3.43
C LYS A 19 15.79 -13.30 4.25
N MET A 20 14.91 -12.46 4.78
CA MET A 20 15.30 -11.33 5.64
C MET A 20 15.86 -11.77 6.99
N ALA A 21 15.27 -12.79 7.62
CA ALA A 21 15.76 -13.33 8.87
C ALA A 21 17.16 -13.93 8.71
N ASP A 22 17.37 -14.69 7.63
CA ASP A 22 18.67 -15.28 7.30
C ASP A 22 19.72 -14.18 7.00
N PHE A 23 19.36 -13.20 6.17
CA PHE A 23 20.23 -12.06 5.84
C PHE A 23 20.67 -11.26 7.09
N ALA A 24 19.74 -11.02 8.02
CA ALA A 24 20.01 -10.32 9.27
C ALA A 24 20.90 -11.14 10.21
N LYS A 25 20.64 -12.45 10.32
CA LYS A 25 21.39 -13.36 11.17
C LYS A 25 22.84 -13.51 10.71
N GLU A 26 23.06 -13.64 9.40
CA GLU A 26 24.40 -13.72 8.79
C GLU A 26 25.28 -12.51 9.12
N ARG A 27 24.67 -11.36 9.40
CA ARG A 27 25.34 -10.09 9.69
C ARG A 27 25.33 -9.70 11.16
N ASP A 28 24.78 -10.54 12.04
CA ASP A 28 24.56 -10.23 13.46
C ASP A 28 23.74 -8.94 13.67
N TRP A 29 22.80 -8.66 12.75
CA TRP A 29 22.00 -7.42 12.77
C TRP A 29 20.77 -7.50 13.67
N ASP A 30 20.41 -8.68 14.16
CA ASP A 30 19.24 -8.87 15.03
C ASP A 30 19.30 -8.00 16.29
N ARG A 31 20.51 -7.67 16.76
CA ARG A 31 20.72 -6.75 17.88
C ARG A 31 20.25 -5.32 17.62
N PHE A 32 20.16 -4.90 16.36
CA PHE A 32 19.70 -3.57 15.96
C PHE A 32 18.22 -3.55 15.58
N HIS A 33 17.62 -4.73 15.32
CA HIS A 33 16.24 -4.92 14.88
C HIS A 33 15.22 -4.90 16.02
N SER A 34 15.29 -3.89 16.90
CA SER A 34 14.17 -3.63 17.83
C SER A 34 12.94 -3.14 17.05
N PRO A 35 11.70 -3.40 17.52
CA PRO A 35 10.48 -2.95 16.84
C PRO A 35 10.48 -1.44 16.53
N ARG A 36 10.97 -0.62 17.46
CA ARG A 36 11.05 0.83 17.27
C ARG A 36 12.02 1.20 16.15
N ASN A 37 13.19 0.56 16.09
CA ASN A 37 14.19 0.89 15.08
C ASN A 37 13.70 0.50 13.68
N LEU A 38 13.08 -0.67 13.55
CA LEU A 38 12.49 -1.13 12.29
C LEU A 38 11.34 -0.23 11.84
N LEU A 39 10.51 0.26 12.77
CA LEU A 39 9.48 1.24 12.45
C LEU A 39 10.07 2.56 11.95
N LEU A 40 11.15 3.05 12.58
CA LEU A 40 11.79 4.28 12.15
C LEU A 40 12.48 4.13 10.80
N ALA A 41 13.09 2.98 10.51
CA ALA A 41 13.64 2.67 9.20
C ALA A 41 12.53 2.64 8.14
N LEU A 42 11.41 1.94 8.41
CA LEU A 42 10.23 1.94 7.54
C LEU A 42 9.72 3.35 7.21
N VAL A 43 9.70 4.25 8.20
CA VAL A 43 9.31 5.65 7.96
C VAL A 43 10.32 6.38 7.06
N GLY A 44 11.61 6.07 7.19
CA GLY A 44 12.66 6.55 6.29
C GLY A 44 12.38 6.17 4.84
N GLU A 45 12.17 4.88 4.56
CA GLU A 45 11.91 4.37 3.20
C GLU A 45 10.60 4.93 2.61
N VAL A 46 9.57 5.17 3.45
CA VAL A 46 8.35 5.87 3.00
C VAL A 46 8.66 7.32 2.62
N GLY A 47 9.62 7.95 3.29
CA GLY A 47 10.16 9.26 2.93
C GLY A 47 10.84 9.23 1.57
N GLU A 48 11.78 8.31 1.36
CA GLU A 48 12.51 8.14 0.09
C GLU A 48 11.54 7.85 -1.07
N LEU A 49 10.58 6.92 -0.86
CA LEU A 49 9.48 6.70 -1.80
C LEU A 49 8.69 7.98 -2.11
N SER A 50 8.45 8.83 -1.11
CA SER A 50 7.73 10.10 -1.31
C SER A 50 8.55 11.11 -2.10
N GLU A 51 9.87 11.12 -1.95
CA GLU A 51 10.77 12.02 -2.67
C GLU A 51 10.73 11.81 -4.18
N ILE A 52 10.47 10.58 -4.64
CA ILE A 52 10.28 10.26 -6.06
C ILE A 52 9.11 11.06 -6.66
N PHE A 53 8.04 11.26 -5.89
CA PHE A 53 6.82 11.91 -6.36
C PHE A 53 6.74 13.41 -6.03
N GLN A 54 7.56 13.91 -5.10
CA GLN A 54 7.35 15.22 -4.47
C GLN A 54 7.27 16.41 -5.46
N TRP A 55 7.97 16.33 -6.60
CA TRP A 55 7.99 17.37 -7.64
C TRP A 55 7.27 16.97 -8.93
N LYS A 56 6.67 15.77 -8.96
CA LYS A 56 5.84 15.33 -10.09
C LYS A 56 4.47 16.00 -9.94
N GLY A 57 3.91 16.47 -11.06
CA GLY A 57 2.51 16.91 -11.11
C GLY A 57 1.56 15.72 -10.97
N GLU A 58 0.43 15.75 -11.66
CA GLU A 58 -0.42 14.55 -11.75
C GLU A 58 0.36 13.42 -12.45
N VAL A 59 0.50 12.29 -11.76
CA VAL A 59 1.17 11.09 -12.30
C VAL A 59 0.14 10.15 -12.89
N ALA A 60 0.24 9.89 -14.19
CA ALA A 60 -0.67 9.00 -14.89
C ALA A 60 -0.47 7.53 -14.45
N ARG A 61 -1.58 6.79 -14.39
CA ARG A 61 -1.56 5.35 -14.12
C ARG A 61 -0.69 4.63 -15.16
N GLY A 62 0.20 3.76 -14.68
CA GLY A 62 1.09 2.98 -15.54
C GLY A 62 2.37 3.71 -15.94
N LEU A 63 2.58 4.94 -15.47
CA LEU A 63 3.84 5.69 -15.59
C LEU A 63 4.35 5.77 -17.05
N PRO A 64 3.52 6.16 -18.03
CA PRO A 64 3.90 6.16 -19.44
C PRO A 64 5.05 7.14 -19.75
N ASP A 65 5.14 8.24 -18.99
CA ASP A 65 6.13 9.30 -19.16
C ASP A 65 7.35 9.16 -18.24
N TRP A 66 7.54 7.97 -17.65
CA TRP A 66 8.68 7.68 -16.77
C TRP A 66 9.70 6.83 -17.51
N GLU A 67 10.97 7.21 -17.36
CA GLU A 67 12.10 6.43 -17.87
C GLU A 67 12.25 5.11 -17.08
N ASP A 68 12.94 4.14 -17.67
CA ASP A 68 13.08 2.81 -17.06
C ASP A 68 13.85 2.87 -15.74
N GLU A 69 14.84 3.76 -15.63
CA GLU A 69 15.58 4.01 -14.39
C GLU A 69 14.69 4.58 -13.28
N GLU A 70 13.73 5.45 -13.62
CA GLU A 70 12.79 5.99 -12.64
C GLU A 70 11.83 4.92 -12.12
N LYS A 71 11.37 4.03 -13.02
CA LYS A 71 10.53 2.88 -12.63
C LYS A 71 11.29 1.87 -11.80
N GLN A 72 12.57 1.64 -12.11
CA GLN A 72 13.43 0.79 -11.31
C GLN A 72 13.63 1.35 -9.90
N HIS A 73 13.98 2.63 -9.80
CA HIS A 73 14.14 3.29 -8.50
C HIS A 73 12.84 3.27 -7.68
N LEU A 74 11.69 3.52 -8.31
CA LEU A 74 10.38 3.33 -7.67
C LEU A 74 10.19 1.90 -7.15
N GLY A 75 10.61 0.90 -7.93
CA GLY A 75 10.55 -0.50 -7.53
C GLY A 75 11.44 -0.82 -6.32
N GLU A 76 12.61 -0.19 -6.23
CA GLU A 76 13.55 -0.31 -5.10
C GLU A 76 12.90 0.26 -3.83
N GLU A 77 12.41 1.50 -3.85
CA GLU A 77 11.80 2.12 -2.67
C GLU A 77 10.50 1.42 -2.21
N LEU A 78 9.68 0.96 -3.16
CA LEU A 78 8.51 0.13 -2.82
C LEU A 78 8.92 -1.19 -2.15
N SER A 79 10.04 -1.77 -2.59
CA SER A 79 10.58 -3.01 -2.03
C SER A 79 11.12 -2.77 -0.63
N ASP A 80 11.84 -1.68 -0.39
CA ASP A 80 12.38 -1.37 0.94
C ASP A 80 11.27 -1.15 1.97
N VAL A 81 10.21 -0.42 1.62
CA VAL A 81 9.00 -0.30 2.45
C VAL A 81 8.40 -1.68 2.77
N LEU A 82 8.26 -2.55 1.77
CA LEU A 82 7.71 -3.90 1.96
C LEU A 82 8.61 -4.73 2.88
N LEU A 83 9.92 -4.73 2.65
CA LEU A 83 10.87 -5.52 3.39
C LEU A 83 10.91 -5.11 4.86
N TYR A 84 11.01 -3.81 5.17
CA TYR A 84 10.95 -3.38 6.57
C TYR A 84 9.61 -3.70 7.25
N LEU A 85 8.48 -3.60 6.54
CA LEU A 85 7.19 -4.00 7.08
C LEU A 85 7.13 -5.51 7.38
N VAL A 86 7.65 -6.35 6.48
CA VAL A 86 7.76 -7.79 6.68
C VAL A 86 8.65 -8.09 7.89
N ARG A 87 9.83 -7.47 7.99
CA ARG A 87 10.74 -7.70 9.12
C ARG A 87 10.15 -7.22 10.43
N LEU A 88 9.50 -6.05 10.44
CA LEU A 88 8.80 -5.53 11.62
C LEU A 88 7.71 -6.50 12.07
N SER A 89 6.93 -7.05 11.14
CA SER A 89 5.89 -8.04 11.47
C SER A 89 6.48 -9.31 12.09
N ASP A 90 7.63 -9.78 11.58
CA ASP A 90 8.33 -10.95 12.09
C ASP A 90 8.81 -10.74 13.53
N ILE A 91 9.52 -9.63 13.79
CA ILE A 91 9.99 -9.28 15.14
C ILE A 91 8.82 -9.08 16.11
N CYS A 92 7.68 -8.56 15.64
CA CYS A 92 6.47 -8.39 16.46
C CYS A 92 5.65 -9.69 16.64
N GLY A 93 6.02 -10.80 15.98
CA GLY A 93 5.26 -12.05 16.04
C GLY A 93 3.89 -11.98 15.33
N VAL A 94 3.74 -11.10 14.36
CA VAL A 94 2.50 -10.91 13.59
C VAL A 94 2.58 -11.67 12.27
N ASP A 95 1.59 -12.53 12.01
CA ASP A 95 1.38 -13.12 10.68
C ASP A 95 0.78 -12.06 9.74
N LEU A 96 1.65 -11.35 9.02
CA LEU A 96 1.27 -10.23 8.17
C LEU A 96 0.26 -10.62 7.07
N GLY A 97 0.43 -11.80 6.46
CA GLY A 97 -0.47 -12.31 5.44
C GLY A 97 -1.88 -12.54 5.98
N LYS A 98 -2.02 -13.25 7.12
CA LYS A 98 -3.32 -13.43 7.77
C LYS A 98 -3.93 -12.11 8.24
N ALA A 99 -3.10 -11.20 8.78
CA ALA A 99 -3.55 -9.90 9.23
C ALA A 99 -4.11 -9.05 8.07
N ALA A 100 -3.45 -9.08 6.91
CA ALA A 100 -3.90 -8.38 5.70
C ALA A 100 -5.22 -8.95 5.16
N LEU A 101 -5.35 -10.28 5.06
CA LEU A 101 -6.60 -10.92 4.61
C LEU A 101 -7.79 -10.57 5.51
N ARG A 102 -7.61 -10.70 6.84
CA ARG A 102 -8.63 -10.28 7.81
C ARG A 102 -8.98 -8.79 7.67
N LYS A 103 -7.99 -7.94 7.40
CA LYS A 103 -8.22 -6.50 7.22
C LYS A 103 -9.02 -6.20 5.96
N LEU A 104 -8.81 -6.95 4.87
CA LEU A 104 -9.62 -6.84 3.65
C LEU A 104 -11.08 -7.21 3.91
N GLU A 105 -11.36 -8.30 4.64
CA GLU A 105 -12.73 -8.68 5.02
C GLU A 105 -13.42 -7.57 5.84
N ILE A 106 -12.72 -7.02 6.84
CA ILE A 106 -13.22 -5.88 7.64
C ILE A 106 -13.49 -4.66 6.75
N ASN A 107 -12.61 -4.38 5.79
CA ASN A 107 -12.78 -3.25 4.87
C ASN A 107 -13.95 -3.48 3.90
N ALA A 108 -14.16 -4.69 3.42
CA ALA A 108 -15.30 -5.03 2.56
C ALA A 108 -16.64 -4.80 3.27
N ASN A 109 -16.74 -5.18 4.55
CA ASN A 109 -17.91 -4.89 5.37
C ASN A 109 -18.10 -3.38 5.63
N LYS A 110 -17.00 -2.64 5.77
CA LYS A 110 -17.03 -1.18 5.93
C LYS A 110 -17.43 -0.46 4.63
N TYR A 111 -17.14 -1.02 3.47
CA TYR A 111 -17.39 -0.39 2.17
C TYR A 111 -18.15 -1.35 1.24
N PRO A 112 -19.46 -1.60 1.50
CA PRO A 112 -20.22 -2.57 0.72
C PRO A 112 -20.45 -2.08 -0.71
N VAL A 113 -20.39 -3.01 -1.67
CA VAL A 113 -20.39 -2.71 -3.12
C VAL A 113 -21.61 -1.88 -3.54
N ASN A 114 -22.79 -2.20 -3.03
CA ASN A 114 -24.04 -1.51 -3.35
C ASN A 114 -24.05 -0.02 -2.96
N LEU A 115 -23.20 0.41 -2.03
CA LEU A 115 -23.11 1.79 -1.58
C LEU A 115 -21.86 2.53 -2.10
N CYS A 116 -20.83 1.78 -2.52
CA CYS A 116 -19.51 2.34 -2.86
C CYS A 116 -19.14 2.21 -4.35
N LYS A 117 -19.91 1.49 -5.17
CA LYS A 117 -19.58 1.29 -6.59
C LYS A 117 -19.58 2.64 -7.32
N GLY A 118 -18.39 3.06 -7.78
CA GLY A 118 -18.18 4.34 -8.48
C GLY A 118 -18.05 5.57 -7.59
N SER A 119 -17.93 5.42 -6.26
CA SER A 119 -17.81 6.53 -5.31
C SER A 119 -16.76 6.24 -4.25
N SER A 120 -15.78 7.15 -4.11
CA SER A 120 -14.72 7.10 -3.09
C SER A 120 -15.10 7.76 -1.76
N LYS A 121 -16.39 8.13 -1.57
CA LYS A 121 -16.88 8.79 -0.36
C LYS A 121 -16.52 7.98 0.90
N LYS A 122 -16.11 8.68 1.96
CA LYS A 122 -15.76 8.03 3.25
C LYS A 122 -16.98 7.32 3.83
N HIS A 123 -16.77 6.22 4.54
CA HIS A 123 -17.81 5.38 5.15
C HIS A 123 -18.88 6.18 5.94
N ASN A 124 -18.45 7.17 6.72
CA ASN A 124 -19.38 8.01 7.51
C ASN A 124 -20.38 8.77 6.61
N GLN A 125 -20.00 9.13 5.39
CA GLN A 125 -20.87 9.80 4.42
C GLN A 125 -21.81 8.82 3.71
N ILE A 126 -21.43 7.54 3.62
CA ILE A 126 -22.23 6.47 3.02
C ILE A 126 -23.41 6.08 3.92
N ILE A 127 -23.16 5.90 5.23
CA ILE A 127 -24.22 5.57 6.19
C ILE A 127 -25.24 6.73 6.30
N ASN A 128 -24.78 7.97 6.38
CA ASN A 128 -25.67 9.12 6.54
C ASN A 128 -26.58 9.38 5.33
N ASN A 129 -26.21 8.90 4.13
CA ASN A 129 -27.03 9.06 2.92
C ASN A 129 -27.97 7.88 2.65
N SER A 130 -27.82 6.74 3.34
CA SER A 130 -28.67 5.55 3.16
C SER A 130 -29.89 5.51 4.09
N SER A 131 -29.95 6.41 5.07
CA SER A 131 -31.06 6.56 6.03
C SER A 131 -32.13 7.60 5.62
N SER A 132 -32.08 8.12 4.39
CA SER A 132 -33.10 9.03 3.86
C SER A 132 -33.93 8.32 2.77
N PRO A 133 -35.28 8.25 2.88
CA PRO A 133 -36.10 7.64 1.85
C PRO A 133 -36.08 8.48 0.57
N THR A 134 -36.06 7.77 -0.54
CA THR A 134 -36.06 8.17 -1.96
C THR A 134 -36.82 9.46 -2.26
N THR A 135 -36.15 10.42 -2.91
CA THR A 135 -36.80 11.32 -3.88
C THR A 135 -35.82 11.73 -4.99
N ASN A 136 -36.30 11.57 -6.23
CA ASN A 136 -35.69 11.93 -7.51
C ASN A 136 -35.08 13.35 -7.54
N ASN A 137 -33.94 13.52 -8.22
CA ASN A 137 -33.85 14.36 -9.42
C ASN A 137 -32.44 14.46 -10.04
N SER A 138 -32.43 14.44 -11.38
CA SER A 138 -31.49 15.02 -12.34
C SER A 138 -29.97 14.84 -12.12
N CYS A 139 -29.41 13.96 -12.96
CA CYS A 139 -27.99 13.90 -13.29
C CYS A 139 -27.53 15.25 -13.87
N SER A 140 -26.62 15.93 -13.17
CA SER A 140 -25.74 16.95 -13.73
C SER A 140 -24.32 16.58 -13.32
N MET A 141 -23.55 16.10 -14.30
CA MET A 141 -22.09 16.07 -14.22
C MET A 141 -21.60 17.50 -14.00
N LYS A 142 -20.95 17.79 -12.88
CA LYS A 142 -19.87 18.78 -12.78
C LYS A 142 -18.88 18.34 -11.71
N ASP A 143 -17.63 18.59 -12.07
CA ASP A 143 -16.38 18.38 -11.36
C ASP A 143 -16.42 18.94 -9.94
N ASP A 144 -15.60 18.37 -9.03
CA ASP A 144 -14.88 19.17 -8.04
C ASP A 144 -13.63 18.45 -7.55
N ILE A 145 -12.53 18.97 -8.08
CA ILE A 145 -11.14 18.85 -7.68
C ILE A 145 -10.95 19.62 -6.35
N PHE A 146 -10.11 19.06 -5.46
CA PHE A 146 -9.32 19.74 -4.41
C PHE A 146 -9.93 21.00 -3.74
N GLN A 147 -10.28 20.89 -2.45
CA GLN A 147 -10.33 22.05 -1.56
C GLN A 147 -9.26 21.92 -0.46
N SER A 148 -8.21 22.70 -0.71
CA SER A 148 -7.27 23.34 0.20
C SER A 148 -7.80 23.54 1.63
N HIS A 149 -7.01 23.14 2.62
CA HIS A 149 -7.13 23.69 3.97
C HIS A 149 -6.05 24.77 4.14
N ASP A 150 -6.49 26.02 4.11
CA ASP A 150 -5.79 27.11 4.78
C ASP A 150 -5.84 26.87 6.29
N GLY A 151 -4.74 27.21 6.96
CA GLY A 151 -4.45 26.80 8.32
C GLY A 151 -5.16 27.56 9.44
N VAL A 152 -4.83 27.08 10.64
CA VAL A 152 -4.50 27.89 11.83
C VAL A 152 -3.28 27.26 12.45
#